data_AF-A0A2W6CI09-F1
#
_entry.id   AF-A0A2W6CI09-F1
#
_cell.length_a   1.000
_cell.length_b   1.000
_cell.length_c   1.000
_cell.angle_alpha   90.00
_cell.angle_beta   90.00
_cell.angle_gamma   90.00
#
_symmetry.space_group_name_H-M   'P 1'
#
loop_
_entity.id
_entity.type
_entity.pdbx_description
1 polymer ?
#
loop_
_entity_poly.entity_id
_entity_poly.type
_entity_poly.pdbx_seq_one_letter_code
_entity_poly.pdbx_strand_id
1 'polypeptide(L)'
;MTAVANRTSSTAFFDDEPIPVTMSGSKWTGTWPGKDKVLWAKSSAGLPNELNPRLATGTVHQPENVPAAFDQQDLVTWSLFVPSAILKADAAKKPPTIALTVLLGRSSEEVGYGLRVYFERAGTGALLCLSGREGGDSGGRWNQGIGQKAIEGICSGAGLKGTPQVQVLAGYSTGYGVAQTINNDLVPLAPVKRLVLFDCLYRCDSPALAQGDPPATLTTKDRPEFTSLAPGQQVLDEGHGAFRATPFNTRRAIARLLAANKSCVVAGYSATQGGSPRYAIFTTGKSPKLVRSGTRPVVEIANLIDLRVQSAASSAAWSPYDALDMLLLCRYLSLGIKAGLIALNDAPAPHQDAIKAGLPPRGTVSASAASKAITAVPKGLPSAPVDLVTWANGLTNKPSGKERNAAALVLRQHQLVLPNWTYGLDDLTEYRHAGVLSEFGWELLPP
;
A
#
# COMPACT_ATOMS: atom_id res chain seq x y z
N MET A 1 4.88 33.00 3.79
CA MET A 1 4.04 31.79 3.69
C MET A 1 2.77 32.17 2.97
N THR A 2 2.73 31.95 1.66
CA THR A 2 1.55 32.19 0.83
C THR A 2 0.46 31.21 1.26
N ALA A 3 -0.78 31.69 1.35
CA ALA A 3 -1.94 30.89 1.75
C ALA A 3 -1.97 29.58 0.96
N VAL A 4 -1.96 28.44 1.67
CA VAL A 4 -2.26 27.13 1.10
C VAL A 4 -3.68 27.24 0.57
N ALA A 5 -3.82 27.49 -0.74
CA ALA A 5 -5.13 27.49 -1.37
C ALA A 5 -5.79 26.16 -0.98
N ASN A 6 -7.01 26.22 -0.46
CA ASN A 6 -7.86 25.07 -0.22
C ASN A 6 -7.96 24.30 -1.55
N ARG A 7 -7.04 23.36 -1.77
CA ARG A 7 -7.10 22.45 -2.91
C ARG A 7 -8.32 21.60 -2.64
N THR A 8 -9.44 21.99 -3.23
CA THR A 8 -10.62 21.12 -3.34
C THR A 8 -10.10 19.77 -3.76
N SER A 9 -10.51 18.72 -3.05
CA SER A 9 -10.19 17.31 -3.26
C SER A 9 -10.73 16.79 -4.61
N SER A 10 -10.48 17.54 -5.67
CA SER A 10 -10.68 17.20 -7.05
C SER A 10 -9.94 15.90 -7.28
N THR A 11 -10.68 14.84 -7.57
CA THR A 11 -10.13 13.53 -7.91
C THR A 11 -9.39 13.53 -9.25
N ALA A 12 -9.36 14.66 -9.97
CA ALA A 12 -8.68 14.83 -11.25
C ALA A 12 -7.22 15.27 -11.06
N PHE A 13 -6.41 14.39 -10.46
CA PHE A 13 -4.97 14.65 -10.23
C PHE A 13 -4.09 14.14 -11.38
N PHE A 14 -4.56 13.25 -12.25
CA PHE A 14 -3.80 12.76 -13.41
C PHE A 14 -4.63 12.83 -14.69
N ASP A 15 -3.96 12.99 -15.84
CA ASP A 15 -4.60 13.16 -17.16
C ASP A 15 -5.53 12.00 -17.54
N ASP A 16 -5.30 10.82 -16.96
CA ASP A 16 -6.08 9.62 -17.15
C ASP A 16 -7.20 9.44 -16.11
N GLU A 17 -7.40 10.42 -15.21
CA GLU A 17 -8.41 10.43 -14.15
C GLU A 17 -9.48 11.56 -14.24
N PRO A 18 -9.99 11.97 -15.42
CA PRO A 18 -11.08 12.93 -15.43
C PRO A 18 -12.36 12.26 -14.94
N ILE A 19 -12.70 12.42 -13.65
CA ILE A 19 -14.04 12.08 -13.14
C ILE A 19 -14.71 13.35 -12.61
N PRO A 20 -15.75 13.86 -13.27
CA PRO A 20 -16.73 14.72 -12.61
C PRO A 20 -17.58 13.85 -11.68
N VAL A 21 -17.28 13.90 -10.37
CA VAL A 21 -18.07 13.22 -9.35
C VAL A 21 -19.17 14.18 -8.86
N THR A 22 -20.43 13.92 -9.21
CA THR A 22 -21.55 14.67 -8.65
C THR A 22 -21.83 14.17 -7.23
N MET A 23 -21.69 15.05 -6.24
CA MET A 23 -21.90 14.72 -4.83
C MET A 23 -23.38 14.90 -4.44
N SER A 24 -24.03 13.84 -3.96
CA SER A 24 -25.29 13.96 -3.22
C SER A 24 -25.42 12.84 -2.17
N GLY A 25 -25.32 13.18 -0.88
CA GLY A 25 -25.53 12.25 0.24
C GLY A 25 -24.32 11.34 0.58
N SER A 26 -24.58 10.25 1.33
CA SER A 26 -23.57 9.26 1.79
C SER A 26 -23.23 8.17 0.76
N LYS A 27 -23.87 8.18 -0.42
CA LYS A 27 -23.60 7.26 -1.53
C LYS A 27 -23.20 8.07 -2.76
N TRP A 28 -22.15 7.64 -3.46
CA TRP A 28 -21.63 8.37 -4.61
C TRP A 28 -21.83 7.51 -5.85
N THR A 29 -22.56 8.01 -6.83
CA THR A 29 -22.69 7.38 -8.14
C THR A 29 -22.14 8.35 -9.17
N GLY A 30 -20.99 8.03 -9.74
CA GLY A 30 -20.32 8.83 -10.75
C GLY A 30 -20.42 8.19 -12.13
N THR A 31 -20.53 9.01 -13.17
CA THR A 31 -20.34 8.57 -14.56
C THR A 31 -18.87 8.76 -14.95
N TRP A 32 -18.23 7.70 -15.42
CA TRP A 32 -16.92 7.79 -16.05
C TRP A 32 -17.09 8.31 -17.49
N PRO A 33 -16.23 9.21 -18.01
CA PRO A 33 -16.38 9.78 -19.37
C PRO A 33 -16.38 8.73 -20.49
N GLY A 34 -15.86 7.52 -20.22
CA GLY A 34 -16.02 6.35 -21.07
C GLY A 34 -17.36 5.64 -20.85
N LYS A 35 -18.46 6.29 -21.27
CA LYS A 35 -19.82 5.72 -21.49
C LYS A 35 -20.57 5.02 -20.34
N ASP A 36 -19.96 4.65 -19.21
CA ASP A 36 -20.61 3.80 -18.20
C ASP A 36 -20.63 4.37 -16.76
N LYS A 37 -21.63 3.96 -15.98
CA LYS A 37 -21.78 4.30 -14.54
C LYS A 37 -20.89 3.39 -13.70
N VAL A 38 -20.11 3.98 -12.79
CA VAL A 38 -19.36 3.27 -11.74
C VAL A 38 -20.00 3.55 -10.38
N LEU A 39 -19.78 2.66 -9.41
CA LEU A 39 -20.25 2.86 -8.03
C LEU A 39 -19.07 3.21 -7.14
N TRP A 40 -19.24 4.28 -6.37
CA TRP A 40 -18.33 4.65 -5.29
C TRP A 40 -19.12 4.87 -4.00
N ALA A 41 -19.12 3.90 -3.11
CA ALA A 41 -19.74 4.07 -1.79
C ALA A 41 -18.65 4.42 -0.77
N LYS A 42 -18.91 5.41 0.09
CA LYS A 42 -18.04 5.72 1.23
C LYS A 42 -18.93 5.93 2.44
N SER A 43 -18.62 5.28 3.55
CA SER A 43 -19.32 5.53 4.81
C SER A 43 -18.39 6.21 5.82
N SER A 44 -18.86 7.33 6.37
CA SER A 44 -18.33 7.94 7.59
C SER A 44 -19.05 7.44 8.85
N ALA A 45 -20.22 6.80 8.71
CA ALA A 45 -20.94 6.19 9.82
C ALA A 45 -20.24 4.91 10.33
N GLY A 46 -19.26 4.42 9.57
CA GLY A 46 -18.34 3.32 9.87
C GLY A 46 -19.00 1.99 10.27
N LEU A 47 -18.19 0.95 10.43
CA LEU A 47 -18.62 -0.38 10.89
C LEU A 47 -17.81 -0.80 12.11
N PRO A 48 -18.34 -1.64 13.01
CA PRO A 48 -17.58 -2.20 14.11
C PRO A 48 -16.23 -2.75 13.60
N ASN A 49 -15.13 -2.30 14.18
CA ASN A 49 -13.85 -2.92 13.91
C ASN A 49 -13.82 -4.29 14.58
N GLU A 50 -13.84 -5.36 13.80
CA GLU A 50 -13.83 -6.73 14.28
C GLU A 50 -12.47 -7.17 14.85
N LEU A 51 -11.43 -6.36 14.68
CA LEU A 51 -10.16 -6.51 15.41
C LEU A 51 -10.14 -5.78 16.75
N ASN A 52 -11.22 -5.08 17.12
CA ASN A 52 -11.33 -4.44 18.41
C ASN A 52 -11.59 -5.49 19.51
N PRO A 53 -10.67 -5.65 20.48
CA PRO A 53 -10.82 -6.65 21.55
C PRO A 53 -12.09 -6.45 22.40
N ARG A 54 -12.63 -5.22 22.45
CA ARG A 54 -13.85 -4.92 23.19
C ARG A 54 -15.13 -5.35 22.49
N LEU A 55 -15.10 -5.40 21.15
CA LEU A 55 -16.26 -5.74 20.32
C LEU A 55 -16.27 -7.21 19.92
N ALA A 56 -15.10 -7.84 19.84
CA ALA A 56 -14.93 -9.21 19.40
C ALA A 56 -14.01 -9.99 20.36
N THR A 57 -14.59 -10.47 21.48
CA THR A 57 -13.87 -11.20 22.55
C THR A 57 -13.27 -12.54 22.11
N GLY A 58 -13.68 -13.08 20.96
CA GLY A 58 -13.16 -14.34 20.39
C GLY A 58 -12.01 -14.19 19.38
N THR A 59 -11.47 -12.98 19.18
CA THR A 59 -10.38 -12.73 18.22
C THR A 59 -9.04 -12.57 18.94
N VAL A 60 -7.93 -12.96 18.30
CA VAL A 60 -6.56 -12.65 18.74
C VAL A 60 -6.36 -11.13 18.63
N HIS A 61 -6.35 -10.48 19.80
CA HIS A 61 -6.44 -9.04 20.00
C HIS A 61 -5.24 -8.25 19.44
N GLN A 62 -5.44 -6.99 19.00
CA GLN A 62 -4.37 -5.97 18.84
C GLN A 62 -4.87 -4.51 19.04
N PRO A 63 -4.26 -3.68 19.94
CA PRO A 63 -3.44 -3.98 21.12
C PRO A 63 -4.27 -4.33 22.38
N GLU A 64 -3.63 -4.96 23.38
CA GLU A 64 -4.25 -5.44 24.64
C GLU A 64 -4.91 -4.32 25.49
N ASN A 65 -4.43 -3.09 25.36
CA ASN A 65 -4.98 -1.93 26.07
C ASN A 65 -5.41 -0.87 25.05
N VAL A 66 -6.72 -0.69 24.90
CA VAL A 66 -7.32 0.48 24.23
C VAL A 66 -7.75 1.46 25.33
N PRO A 67 -7.06 2.60 25.51
CA PRO A 67 -7.48 3.60 26.50
C PRO A 67 -8.97 3.99 26.34
N ALA A 68 -9.69 4.07 27.45
CA ALA A 68 -11.13 4.35 27.47
C ALA A 68 -11.52 5.69 26.78
N ALA A 69 -10.59 6.64 26.69
CA ALA A 69 -10.78 7.88 25.94
C ALA A 69 -10.99 7.66 24.42
N PHE A 70 -10.74 6.44 23.92
CA PHE A 70 -10.84 6.07 22.52
C PHE A 70 -12.13 5.28 22.20
N ASP A 71 -13.06 5.13 23.17
CA ASP A 71 -14.35 4.42 23.07
C ASP A 71 -15.29 4.91 21.96
N GLN A 72 -15.26 6.21 21.63
CA GLN A 72 -16.19 6.79 20.66
C GLN A 72 -15.79 6.56 19.19
N GLN A 73 -14.69 5.84 18.96
CA GLN A 73 -14.07 5.72 17.64
C GLN A 73 -13.84 4.26 17.25
N ASP A 74 -14.74 3.34 17.57
CA ASP A 74 -14.54 1.91 17.26
C ASP A 74 -14.92 1.50 15.83
N LEU A 75 -15.09 2.51 14.97
CA LEU A 75 -15.64 2.33 13.65
C LEU A 75 -14.56 2.39 12.57
N VAL A 76 -14.61 1.42 11.66
CA VAL A 76 -13.84 1.33 10.42
C VAL A 76 -14.51 2.20 9.39
N THR A 77 -13.81 3.22 8.88
CA THR A 77 -14.24 3.91 7.66
C THR A 77 -13.81 3.09 6.45
N TRP A 78 -14.65 3.10 5.43
CA TRP A 78 -14.42 2.28 4.24
C TRP A 78 -14.84 3.01 2.98
N SER A 79 -14.21 2.63 1.87
CA SER A 79 -14.63 3.00 0.53
C SER A 79 -14.74 1.77 -0.36
N LEU A 80 -15.86 1.65 -1.08
CA LEU A 80 -16.12 0.58 -2.03
C LEU A 80 -16.18 1.17 -3.43
N PHE A 81 -15.35 0.64 -4.31
CA PHE A 81 -15.38 0.89 -5.74
C PHE A 81 -15.83 -0.35 -6.49
N VAL A 82 -16.86 -0.20 -7.32
CA VAL A 82 -17.36 -1.28 -8.19
C VAL A 82 -17.30 -0.84 -9.64
N PRO A 83 -16.54 -1.58 -10.49
CA PRO A 83 -16.46 -1.29 -11.90
C PRO A 83 -17.80 -1.40 -12.61
N SER A 84 -17.97 -0.65 -13.69
CA SER A 84 -19.20 -0.68 -14.49
C SER A 84 -19.52 -2.07 -15.05
N ALA A 85 -18.51 -2.85 -15.44
CA ALA A 85 -18.65 -4.22 -15.93
C ALA A 85 -19.29 -5.14 -14.88
N ILE A 86 -18.91 -4.98 -13.60
CA ILE A 86 -19.47 -5.75 -12.49
C ILE A 86 -20.92 -5.32 -12.21
N LEU A 87 -21.21 -4.02 -12.21
CA LEU A 87 -22.58 -3.51 -12.03
C LEU A 87 -23.53 -4.04 -13.12
N LYS A 88 -23.07 -4.09 -14.38
CA LYS A 88 -23.84 -4.66 -15.50
C LYS A 88 -24.07 -6.16 -15.31
N ALA A 89 -23.05 -6.90 -14.91
CA ALA A 89 -23.14 -8.34 -14.66
C ALA A 89 -24.11 -8.66 -13.50
N ASP A 90 -24.07 -7.87 -12.42
CA ASP A 90 -24.95 -7.99 -11.26
C ASP A 90 -26.41 -7.65 -11.59
N ALA A 91 -26.64 -6.57 -12.35
CA ALA A 91 -27.96 -6.16 -12.80
C ALA A 91 -28.64 -7.23 -13.69
N ALA A 92 -27.86 -8.00 -14.45
CA ALA A 92 -28.34 -9.09 -15.27
C ALA A 92 -28.82 -10.33 -14.48
N LYS A 93 -28.86 -10.29 -13.15
CA LYS A 93 -29.37 -11.34 -12.24
C LYS A 93 -28.74 -12.73 -12.41
N LYS A 94 -27.54 -12.81 -12.97
CA LYS A 94 -26.67 -13.96 -12.66
C LYS A 94 -26.26 -13.77 -11.20
N PRO A 95 -25.98 -14.81 -10.41
CA PRO A 95 -25.27 -14.61 -9.15
C PRO A 95 -23.78 -14.75 -9.45
N PRO A 96 -23.08 -13.78 -10.07
CA PRO A 96 -21.65 -13.87 -10.11
C PRO A 96 -21.17 -13.68 -8.68
N THR A 97 -20.33 -14.59 -8.22
CA THR A 97 -19.37 -14.27 -7.18
C THR A 97 -18.69 -12.97 -7.57
N ILE A 98 -18.80 -11.94 -6.73
CA ILE A 98 -18.13 -10.66 -6.96
C ILE A 98 -16.72 -10.81 -6.41
N ALA A 99 -15.75 -10.97 -7.29
CA ALA A 99 -14.35 -10.99 -6.89
C ALA A 99 -14.01 -9.65 -6.22
N LEU A 100 -13.47 -9.71 -5.00
CA LEU A 100 -13.19 -8.54 -4.18
C LEU A 100 -11.72 -8.48 -3.81
N THR A 101 -11.15 -7.31 -3.97
CA THR A 101 -9.85 -6.95 -3.39
C THR A 101 -10.10 -6.11 -2.15
N VAL A 102 -9.56 -6.55 -1.01
CA VAL A 102 -9.60 -5.77 0.23
C VAL A 102 -8.22 -5.15 0.46
N LEU A 103 -8.16 -3.82 0.46
CA LEU A 103 -6.96 -3.03 0.71
C LEU A 103 -7.06 -2.36 2.07
N LEU A 104 -6.11 -2.63 2.95
CA LEU A 104 -5.98 -1.97 4.23
C LEU A 104 -4.88 -0.91 4.12
N GLY A 105 -5.19 0.33 4.48
CA GLY A 105 -4.27 1.48 4.45
C GLY A 105 -4.86 2.67 5.21
N ARG A 106 -4.22 3.83 5.27
CA ARG A 106 -4.80 5.02 5.91
C ARG A 106 -5.83 5.68 4.99
N SER A 107 -6.92 6.25 5.53
CA SER A 107 -8.02 6.84 4.72
C SER A 107 -7.61 7.81 3.60
N SER A 108 -6.56 8.61 3.79
CA SER A 108 -6.03 9.54 2.77
C SER A 108 -5.27 8.83 1.65
N GLU A 109 -4.72 7.65 1.95
CA GLU A 109 -3.96 6.80 1.02
C GLU A 109 -4.88 6.03 0.07
N GLU A 110 -6.08 5.67 0.51
CA GLU A 110 -7.10 4.96 -0.29
C GLU A 110 -7.70 5.81 -1.41
N VAL A 111 -7.73 7.12 -1.20
CA VAL A 111 -8.15 8.10 -2.21
C VAL A 111 -7.02 8.36 -3.21
N GLY A 112 -5.81 7.83 -2.95
CA GLY A 112 -4.60 7.88 -3.78
C GLY A 112 -4.76 7.22 -5.14
N TYR A 113 -5.37 7.97 -6.04
CA TYR A 113 -5.12 8.14 -7.47
C TYR A 113 -4.45 6.97 -8.24
N GLY A 114 -5.25 6.31 -9.07
CA GLY A 114 -4.85 5.29 -10.05
C GLY A 114 -5.62 4.00 -9.85
N LEU A 115 -5.85 3.59 -8.60
CA LEU A 115 -6.48 2.31 -8.28
C LEU A 115 -7.86 2.16 -8.91
N ARG A 116 -8.68 3.21 -8.87
CA ARG A 116 -10.03 3.19 -9.48
C ARG A 116 -9.96 2.95 -10.98
N VAL A 117 -9.04 3.63 -11.66
CA VAL A 117 -8.84 3.49 -13.10
C VAL A 117 -8.42 2.07 -13.43
N TYR A 118 -7.55 1.48 -12.63
CA TYR A 118 -7.12 0.10 -12.83
C TYR A 118 -8.25 -0.89 -12.66
N PHE A 119 -9.05 -0.76 -11.60
CA PHE A 119 -10.19 -1.63 -11.37
C PHE A 119 -11.28 -1.45 -12.43
N GLU A 120 -11.54 -0.21 -12.88
CA GLU A 120 -12.49 0.04 -13.97
C GLU A 120 -12.03 -0.59 -15.28
N ARG A 121 -10.77 -0.37 -15.67
CA ARG A 121 -10.19 -0.93 -16.90
C ARG A 121 -10.08 -2.44 -16.86
N ALA A 122 -9.77 -3.01 -15.69
CA ALA A 122 -9.71 -4.45 -15.50
C ALA A 122 -11.11 -5.07 -15.61
N GLY A 123 -12.11 -4.45 -14.95
CA GLY A 123 -13.49 -4.91 -14.95
C GLY A 123 -13.72 -6.31 -14.34
N THR A 124 -12.72 -6.88 -13.66
CA THR A 124 -12.75 -8.25 -13.14
C THR A 124 -13.20 -8.38 -11.69
N GLY A 125 -13.23 -7.29 -10.92
CA GLY A 125 -13.69 -7.31 -9.55
C GLY A 125 -13.80 -5.92 -8.90
N ALA A 126 -14.29 -5.89 -7.68
CA ALA A 126 -14.46 -4.67 -6.89
C ALA A 126 -13.26 -4.43 -5.96
N LEU A 127 -13.08 -3.17 -5.53
CA LEU A 127 -12.08 -2.76 -4.55
C LEU A 127 -12.78 -2.25 -3.29
N LEU A 128 -12.49 -2.85 -2.15
CA LEU A 128 -12.89 -2.37 -0.84
C LEU A 128 -11.67 -1.90 -0.08
N CYS A 129 -11.59 -0.62 0.20
CA CYS A 129 -10.53 -0.04 1.02
C CYS A 129 -11.02 0.18 2.45
N LEU A 130 -10.16 -0.15 3.43
CA LEU A 130 -10.42 -0.02 4.86
C LEU A 130 -9.37 0.89 5.50
N SER A 131 -9.85 1.89 6.22
CA SER A 131 -9.03 3.02 6.66
C SER A 131 -8.42 2.83 8.03
N GLY A 132 -7.26 2.18 8.11
CA GLY A 132 -6.44 2.10 9.30
C GLY A 132 -6.13 3.45 9.97
N ARG A 133 -5.67 3.41 11.22
CA ARG A 133 -5.25 4.59 11.98
C ARG A 133 -3.76 4.58 12.30
N GLU A 134 -3.17 5.76 12.31
CA GLU A 134 -1.77 5.98 12.56
C GLU A 134 -1.48 6.57 13.94
N GLY A 135 -0.20 6.52 14.34
CA GLY A 135 0.25 7.21 15.54
C GLY A 135 0.16 8.72 15.33
N GLY A 136 -0.75 9.37 16.05
CA GLY A 136 -1.05 10.81 15.90
C GLY A 136 -2.51 11.08 15.55
N ASP A 137 -3.25 10.07 15.04
CA ASP A 137 -4.70 10.15 14.92
C ASP A 137 -5.33 10.10 16.34
N SER A 138 -6.49 10.75 16.53
CA SER A 138 -7.30 10.50 17.73
C SER A 138 -7.58 9.00 17.83
N GLY A 139 -7.34 8.38 18.98
CA GLY A 139 -7.42 6.92 19.11
C GLY A 139 -6.07 6.18 19.12
N GLY A 140 -4.99 6.82 18.65
CA GLY A 140 -3.69 6.17 18.50
C GLY A 140 -3.63 5.15 17.36
N ARG A 141 -2.48 4.47 17.25
CA ARG A 141 -2.21 3.49 16.19
C ARG A 141 -2.90 2.16 16.51
N TRP A 142 -3.85 1.74 15.68
CA TRP A 142 -4.52 0.45 15.82
C TRP A 142 -4.96 -0.09 14.44
N ASN A 143 -5.01 -1.43 14.34
CA ASN A 143 -5.39 -2.11 13.11
C ASN A 143 -6.89 -2.13 12.94
N GLN A 144 -7.32 -2.11 11.68
CA GLN A 144 -8.72 -2.27 11.33
C GLN A 144 -8.92 -3.56 10.54
N GLY A 145 -10.01 -4.25 10.83
CA GLY A 145 -10.44 -5.42 10.11
C GLY A 145 -11.95 -5.53 10.16
N ILE A 146 -12.51 -6.13 9.12
CA ILE A 146 -13.92 -6.45 9.02
C ILE A 146 -14.05 -7.88 8.56
N GLY A 147 -15.10 -8.55 9.01
CA GLY A 147 -15.38 -9.92 8.64
C GLY A 147 -16.13 -10.04 7.33
N GLN A 148 -16.19 -11.25 6.80
CA GLN A 148 -16.94 -11.58 5.58
C GLN A 148 -18.41 -11.12 5.64
N LYS A 149 -19.08 -11.26 6.79
CA LYS A 149 -20.47 -10.79 6.96
C LYS A 149 -20.60 -9.27 6.85
N ALA A 150 -19.65 -8.53 7.41
CA ALA A 150 -19.62 -7.08 7.28
C ALA A 150 -19.39 -6.66 5.81
N ILE A 151 -18.50 -7.36 5.10
CA ILE A 151 -18.26 -7.16 3.65
C ILE A 151 -19.54 -7.41 2.84
N GLU A 152 -20.28 -8.48 3.14
CA GLU A 152 -21.58 -8.78 2.53
C GLU A 152 -22.61 -7.67 2.82
N GLY A 153 -22.63 -7.14 4.05
CA GLY A 153 -23.46 -6.00 4.44
C GLY A 153 -23.12 -4.71 3.67
N ILE A 154 -21.82 -4.43 3.48
CA ILE A 154 -21.36 -3.29 2.67
C ILE A 154 -21.84 -3.44 1.21
N CYS A 155 -21.59 -4.60 0.60
CA CYS A 155 -21.92 -4.86 -0.80
C CYS A 155 -23.44 -4.81 -1.04
N SER A 156 -24.23 -5.48 -0.19
CA SER A 156 -25.69 -5.47 -0.26
C SER A 156 -26.28 -4.08 0.01
N GLY A 157 -25.76 -3.34 1.00
CA GLY A 157 -26.13 -1.95 1.27
C GLY A 157 -25.79 -1.00 0.11
N ALA A 158 -24.78 -1.34 -0.70
CA ALA A 158 -24.42 -0.65 -1.92
C ALA A 158 -25.30 -1.06 -3.13
N GLY A 159 -26.20 -2.03 -2.97
CA GLY A 159 -27.15 -2.48 -3.99
C GLY A 159 -26.68 -3.66 -4.84
N LEU A 160 -25.54 -4.29 -4.49
CA LEU A 160 -25.04 -5.48 -5.17
C LEU A 160 -25.84 -6.72 -4.74
N LYS A 161 -26.13 -7.62 -5.68
CA LYS A 161 -26.87 -8.87 -5.45
C LYS A 161 -25.97 -10.09 -5.38
N GLY A 162 -24.81 -10.05 -6.04
CA GLY A 162 -23.81 -11.10 -6.00
C GLY A 162 -23.11 -11.21 -4.65
N THR A 163 -22.67 -12.42 -4.29
CA THR A 163 -21.93 -12.66 -3.05
C THR A 163 -20.47 -12.20 -3.22
N PRO A 164 -19.98 -11.25 -2.41
CA PRO A 164 -18.58 -10.85 -2.47
C PRO A 164 -17.68 -11.97 -1.97
N GLN A 165 -16.58 -12.22 -2.69
CA GLN A 165 -15.55 -13.17 -2.30
C GLN A 165 -14.19 -12.50 -2.36
N VAL A 166 -13.51 -12.44 -1.21
CA VAL A 166 -12.16 -11.89 -1.12
C VAL A 166 -11.19 -12.79 -1.87
N GLN A 167 -10.61 -12.26 -2.95
CA GLN A 167 -9.60 -12.95 -3.78
C GLN A 167 -8.21 -12.32 -3.64
N VAL A 168 -8.14 -11.05 -3.23
CA VAL A 168 -6.88 -10.36 -2.95
C VAL A 168 -6.99 -9.67 -1.60
N LEU A 169 -6.00 -9.94 -0.75
CA LEU A 169 -5.77 -9.20 0.49
C LEU A 169 -4.53 -8.33 0.30
N ALA A 170 -4.64 -7.04 0.59
CA ALA A 170 -3.53 -6.12 0.46
C ALA A 170 -3.38 -5.22 1.68
N GLY A 171 -2.13 -4.95 2.05
CA GLY A 171 -1.77 -3.93 3.03
C GLY A 171 -0.91 -2.86 2.36
N TYR A 172 -1.13 -1.60 2.69
CA TYR A 172 -0.27 -0.49 2.31
C TYR A 172 0.10 0.33 3.55
N SER A 173 1.37 0.68 3.72
CA SER A 173 1.84 1.47 4.86
C SER A 173 1.39 0.89 6.21
N THR A 174 0.39 1.49 6.86
CA THR A 174 -0.20 1.04 8.11
C THR A 174 -1.23 -0.09 7.95
N GLY A 175 -1.40 -0.61 6.73
CA GLY A 175 -2.21 -1.77 6.36
C GLY A 175 -1.76 -3.12 6.93
N TYR A 176 -0.92 -3.14 7.96
CA TYR A 176 -0.45 -4.36 8.60
C TYR A 176 -1.56 -5.14 9.33
N GLY A 177 -2.75 -4.55 9.49
CA GLY A 177 -3.98 -5.25 9.87
C GLY A 177 -4.36 -6.40 8.93
N VAL A 178 -3.79 -6.45 7.72
CA VAL A 178 -3.99 -7.58 6.80
C VAL A 178 -3.51 -8.89 7.41
N ALA A 179 -2.42 -8.86 8.18
CA ALA A 179 -1.92 -10.04 8.87
C ALA A 179 -2.91 -10.54 9.94
N GLN A 180 -3.60 -9.63 10.64
CA GLN A 180 -4.62 -10.02 11.62
C GLN A 180 -5.90 -10.50 10.99
N THR A 181 -6.33 -9.87 9.89
CA THR A 181 -7.47 -10.33 9.11
C THR A 181 -7.32 -11.82 8.76
N ILE A 182 -6.10 -12.22 8.37
CA ILE A 182 -5.75 -13.62 8.09
C ILE A 182 -5.64 -14.45 9.37
N ASN A 183 -4.91 -13.97 10.38
CA ASN A 183 -4.67 -14.73 11.61
C ASN A 183 -5.93 -14.99 12.45
N ASN A 184 -6.98 -14.17 12.28
CA ASN A 184 -8.25 -14.26 12.97
C ASN A 184 -9.37 -14.88 12.11
N ASP A 185 -9.04 -15.39 10.92
CA ASP A 185 -10.02 -15.96 9.98
C ASP A 185 -11.23 -15.03 9.72
N LEU A 186 -11.01 -13.71 9.70
CA LEU A 186 -12.10 -12.74 9.47
C LEU A 186 -12.74 -12.93 8.08
N VAL A 187 -11.96 -13.46 7.13
CA VAL A 187 -12.42 -13.82 5.79
C VAL A 187 -12.00 -15.25 5.46
N PRO A 188 -12.79 -15.99 4.65
CA PRO A 188 -12.37 -17.28 4.13
C PRO A 188 -11.05 -17.17 3.35
N LEU A 189 -10.05 -17.99 3.72
CA LEU A 189 -8.71 -17.92 3.11
C LEU A 189 -8.57 -18.75 1.83
N ALA A 190 -9.35 -19.82 1.67
CA ALA A 190 -9.28 -20.70 0.50
C ALA A 190 -9.47 -19.97 -0.84
N PRO A 191 -10.36 -18.97 -0.97
CA PRO A 191 -10.53 -18.21 -2.21
C PRO A 191 -9.46 -17.14 -2.47
N VAL A 192 -8.64 -16.80 -1.46
CA VAL A 192 -7.63 -15.75 -1.57
C VAL A 192 -6.52 -16.23 -2.50
N LYS A 193 -6.42 -15.61 -3.67
CA LYS A 193 -5.42 -15.90 -4.69
C LYS A 193 -4.11 -15.16 -4.45
N ARG A 194 -4.17 -13.99 -3.78
CA ARG A 194 -2.99 -13.13 -3.58
C ARG A 194 -2.99 -12.41 -2.24
N LEU A 195 -1.81 -12.31 -1.65
CA LEU A 195 -1.47 -11.38 -0.58
C LEU A 195 -0.42 -10.40 -1.07
N VAL A 196 -0.71 -9.10 -1.00
CA VAL A 196 0.18 -8.04 -1.51
C VAL A 196 0.50 -7.03 -0.42
N LEU A 197 1.79 -6.81 -0.14
CA LEU A 197 2.25 -5.89 0.89
C LEU A 197 2.99 -4.71 0.27
N PHE A 198 2.40 -3.52 0.28
CA PHE A 198 3.01 -2.29 -0.24
C PHE A 198 3.66 -1.49 0.89
N ASP A 199 4.99 -1.51 0.95
CA ASP A 199 5.77 -0.78 1.96
C ASP A 199 5.33 -1.07 3.41
N CYS A 200 4.77 -2.26 3.63
CA CYS A 200 4.25 -2.73 4.90
C CYS A 200 4.84 -4.09 5.35
N LEU A 201 6.14 -4.25 5.12
CA LEU A 201 6.90 -5.49 5.33
C LEU A 201 7.39 -5.66 6.77
N TYR A 202 6.49 -5.40 7.72
CA TYR A 202 6.76 -5.44 9.16
C TYR A 202 6.55 -6.84 9.74
N ARG A 203 7.20 -7.16 10.87
CA ARG A 203 6.93 -8.39 11.66
C ARG A 203 5.55 -8.40 12.30
N CYS A 204 5.10 -7.22 12.71
CA CYS A 204 3.87 -7.00 13.46
C CYS A 204 3.83 -7.74 14.80
N ASP A 205 4.93 -7.75 15.56
CA ASP A 205 5.06 -8.53 16.81
C ASP A 205 4.17 -8.06 17.97
N SER A 206 3.51 -6.91 17.85
CA SER A 206 2.61 -6.43 18.88
C SER A 206 1.16 -6.63 18.47
N PRO A 207 0.29 -7.07 19.39
CA PRO A 207 0.61 -7.59 20.72
C PRO A 207 1.04 -9.06 20.62
N ALA A 208 1.31 -9.61 21.80
CA ALA A 208 1.77 -10.97 22.03
C ALA A 208 0.80 -12.03 21.48
N LEU A 209 1.28 -13.27 21.42
CA LEU A 209 0.49 -14.44 21.08
C LEU A 209 -0.60 -14.66 22.13
N ALA A 210 -1.75 -15.19 21.70
CA ALA A 210 -2.70 -15.75 22.65
C ALA A 210 -2.02 -16.87 23.45
N GLN A 211 -2.43 -17.06 24.70
CA GLN A 211 -1.85 -18.09 25.55
C GLN A 211 -2.04 -19.49 24.93
N GLY A 212 -0.93 -20.14 24.57
CA GLY A 212 -0.91 -21.47 23.96
C GLY A 212 -0.64 -21.50 22.46
N ASP A 213 -0.68 -20.36 21.77
CA ASP A 213 -0.29 -20.30 20.36
C ASP A 213 1.23 -20.40 20.21
N PRO A 214 1.75 -21.25 19.30
CA PRO A 214 3.18 -21.30 19.04
C PRO A 214 3.64 -20.04 18.26
N PRO A 215 4.85 -19.54 18.54
CA PRO A 215 5.46 -18.50 17.69
C PRO A 215 5.66 -19.01 16.28
N ALA A 216 5.72 -18.10 15.30
CA ALA A 216 5.97 -18.48 13.92
C ALA A 216 7.36 -19.13 13.77
N THR A 217 7.46 -20.19 12.98
CA THR A 217 8.75 -20.76 12.58
C THR A 217 9.44 -19.80 11.62
N LEU A 218 10.61 -19.31 12.01
CA LEU A 218 11.42 -18.37 11.26
C LEU A 218 12.41 -19.10 10.34
N THR A 219 12.71 -18.53 9.17
CA THR A 219 13.74 -19.05 8.27
C THR A 219 15.05 -18.31 8.46
N THR A 220 16.16 -18.91 8.05
CA THR A 220 17.49 -18.24 8.06
C THR A 220 17.53 -16.92 7.29
N LYS A 221 16.54 -16.67 6.41
CA LYS A 221 16.39 -15.46 5.62
C LYS A 221 15.48 -14.39 6.26
N ASP A 222 14.76 -14.74 7.34
CA ASP A 222 14.04 -13.79 8.19
C ASP A 222 14.99 -13.09 9.21
N ARG A 223 16.30 -13.37 9.13
CA ARG A 223 17.33 -12.81 10.01
C ARG A 223 17.76 -11.41 9.59
N PRO A 224 18.02 -10.50 10.55
CA PRO A 224 18.64 -9.23 10.22
C PRO A 224 20.03 -9.39 9.61
N GLU A 225 20.31 -8.64 8.54
CA GLU A 225 21.67 -8.51 8.01
C GLU A 225 22.44 -7.47 8.82
N PHE A 226 23.16 -7.92 9.86
CA PHE A 226 24.19 -7.13 10.50
C PHE A 226 25.55 -7.52 9.93
N THR A 227 26.12 -6.66 9.09
CA THR A 227 27.43 -6.89 8.45
C THR A 227 28.60 -6.72 9.42
N SER A 228 28.40 -6.05 10.56
CA SER A 228 29.38 -5.97 11.65
C SER A 228 28.71 -5.56 12.96
N LEU A 229 28.87 -6.37 14.01
CA LEU A 229 28.56 -6.00 15.39
C LEU A 229 29.87 -5.62 16.09
N ALA A 230 29.86 -4.59 16.92
CA ALA A 230 31.02 -4.27 17.75
C ALA A 230 31.27 -5.38 18.79
N PRO A 231 32.50 -5.56 19.30
CA PRO A 231 32.77 -6.53 20.35
C PRO A 231 31.81 -6.37 21.55
N GLY A 232 31.19 -7.48 21.96
CA GLY A 232 30.20 -7.49 23.05
C GLY A 232 28.79 -7.04 22.67
N GLN A 233 28.52 -6.75 21.39
CA GLN A 233 27.17 -6.55 20.88
C GLN A 233 26.54 -7.88 20.45
N GLN A 234 25.27 -8.05 20.79
CA GLN A 234 24.43 -9.15 20.32
C GLN A 234 23.15 -8.58 19.72
N VAL A 235 22.68 -9.22 18.66
CA VAL A 235 21.37 -8.92 18.09
C VAL A 235 20.36 -9.79 18.82
N LEU A 236 19.23 -9.23 19.24
CA LEU A 236 18.07 -10.09 19.50
C LEU A 236 17.62 -10.66 18.16
N ASP A 237 18.04 -11.89 17.87
CA ASP A 237 17.65 -12.71 16.72
C ASP A 237 17.19 -14.12 17.18
N GLU A 238 16.96 -15.02 16.23
CA GLU A 238 16.51 -16.40 16.45
C GLU A 238 17.33 -17.20 17.48
N GLY A 239 18.60 -16.85 17.72
CA GLY A 239 19.44 -17.49 18.74
C GLY A 239 18.98 -17.16 20.17
N HIS A 240 18.34 -16.02 20.38
CA HIS A 240 17.96 -15.51 21.70
C HIS A 240 16.53 -15.92 22.08
N GLY A 241 16.33 -16.50 23.27
CA GLY A 241 15.02 -17.02 23.72
C GLY A 241 13.90 -15.97 23.71
N ALA A 242 14.21 -14.72 24.06
CA ALA A 242 13.25 -13.61 24.02
C ALA A 242 12.76 -13.26 22.60
N PHE A 243 13.56 -13.52 21.56
CA PHE A 243 13.16 -13.27 20.18
C PHE A 243 12.32 -14.43 19.62
N ARG A 244 12.65 -15.68 19.96
CA ARG A 244 11.85 -16.86 19.61
C ARG A 244 10.43 -16.82 20.19
N ALA A 245 10.24 -16.12 21.31
CA ALA A 245 8.93 -15.93 21.93
C ALA A 245 8.05 -14.87 21.23
N THR A 246 8.56 -14.18 20.20
CA THR A 246 7.78 -13.13 19.52
C THR A 246 6.73 -13.71 18.57
N PRO A 247 5.57 -13.04 18.40
CA PRO A 247 4.46 -13.58 17.60
C PRO A 247 4.73 -13.66 16.11
N PHE A 248 5.51 -12.71 15.57
CA PHE A 248 5.81 -12.56 14.15
C PHE A 248 4.56 -12.74 13.27
N ASN A 249 3.54 -11.92 13.56
CA ASN A 249 2.18 -12.07 13.05
C ASN A 249 2.09 -12.08 11.51
N THR A 250 2.96 -11.35 10.80
CA THR A 250 2.99 -11.38 9.33
C THR A 250 3.44 -12.73 8.79
N ARG A 251 4.44 -13.38 9.40
CA ARG A 251 4.90 -14.72 9.01
C ARG A 251 3.81 -15.76 9.29
N ARG A 252 3.14 -15.66 10.45
CA ARG A 252 2.01 -16.53 10.79
C ARG A 252 0.87 -16.40 9.77
N ALA A 253 0.54 -15.17 9.38
CA ALA A 253 -0.49 -14.90 8.38
C ALA A 253 -0.14 -15.54 7.04
N ILE A 254 1.10 -15.35 6.56
CA ILE A 254 1.59 -15.99 5.33
C ILE A 254 1.48 -17.52 5.41
N ALA A 255 1.92 -18.12 6.53
CA ALA A 255 1.87 -19.57 6.72
C ALA A 255 0.42 -20.10 6.73
N ARG A 256 -0.50 -19.43 7.44
CA ARG A 256 -1.93 -19.79 7.48
C ARG A 256 -2.57 -19.69 6.10
N LEU A 257 -2.28 -18.60 5.38
CA LEU A 257 -2.80 -18.39 4.03
C LEU A 257 -2.31 -19.48 3.07
N LEU A 258 -1.02 -19.81 3.09
CA LEU A 258 -0.45 -20.87 2.23
C LEU A 258 -0.91 -22.27 2.64
N ALA A 259 -1.23 -22.50 3.91
CA ALA A 259 -1.85 -23.74 4.37
C ALA A 259 -3.28 -23.89 3.82
N ALA A 260 -4.06 -22.80 3.80
CA ALA A 260 -5.41 -22.79 3.25
C ALA A 260 -5.46 -22.77 1.71
N ASN A 261 -4.49 -22.12 1.06
CA ASN A 261 -4.36 -22.04 -0.39
C ASN A 261 -2.88 -22.05 -0.82
N LYS A 262 -2.37 -23.23 -1.16
CA LYS A 262 -0.98 -23.42 -1.61
C LYS A 262 -0.63 -22.69 -2.92
N SER A 263 -1.65 -22.34 -3.72
CA SER A 263 -1.48 -21.61 -4.98
C SER A 263 -1.52 -20.08 -4.80
N CYS A 264 -1.71 -19.58 -3.58
CA CYS A 264 -1.75 -18.15 -3.31
C CYS A 264 -0.38 -17.51 -3.60
N VAL A 265 -0.36 -16.43 -4.38
CA VAL A 265 0.84 -15.62 -4.62
C VAL A 265 1.03 -14.65 -3.45
N VAL A 266 2.20 -14.69 -2.82
CA VAL A 266 2.60 -13.73 -1.78
C VAL A 266 3.67 -12.81 -2.36
N ALA A 267 3.36 -11.51 -2.43
CA ALA A 267 4.22 -10.50 -3.04
C ALA A 267 4.33 -9.26 -2.16
N GLY A 268 5.43 -8.52 -2.32
CA GLY A 268 5.68 -7.31 -1.54
C GLY A 268 6.47 -6.29 -2.34
N TYR A 269 6.15 -5.01 -2.13
CA TYR A 269 6.88 -3.88 -2.67
C TYR A 269 7.58 -3.16 -1.53
N SER A 270 8.87 -2.84 -1.69
CA SER A 270 9.58 -1.99 -0.75
C SER A 270 10.13 -0.77 -1.48
N ALA A 271 9.66 0.42 -1.09
CA ALA A 271 9.95 1.66 -1.80
C ALA A 271 10.68 2.69 -0.91
N THR A 272 10.53 2.61 0.41
CA THR A 272 11.20 3.52 1.34
C THR A 272 12.26 2.82 2.18
N GLN A 273 13.25 3.59 2.63
CA GLN A 273 14.20 3.14 3.66
C GLN A 273 13.57 3.13 5.07
N GLY A 274 12.28 3.50 5.18
CA GLY A 274 11.57 3.72 6.43
C GLY A 274 10.31 2.88 6.53
N GLY A 275 10.45 1.64 6.98
CA GLY A 275 9.29 0.76 7.18
C GLY A 275 9.63 -0.67 7.60
N SER A 276 10.84 -0.90 8.10
CA SER A 276 11.29 -2.20 8.62
C SER A 276 11.41 -2.08 10.14
N PRO A 277 10.99 -3.07 10.94
CA PRO A 277 11.09 -2.97 12.39
C PRO A 277 12.52 -2.72 12.84
N ARG A 278 12.62 -1.96 13.93
CA ARG A 278 13.90 -1.71 14.59
C ARG A 278 14.30 -2.97 15.34
N TYR A 279 15.49 -3.50 15.08
CA TYR A 279 16.06 -4.58 15.88
C TYR A 279 16.66 -3.99 17.15
N ALA A 280 16.65 -4.72 18.25
CA ALA A 280 17.37 -4.33 19.44
C ALA A 280 18.78 -4.92 19.40
N ILE A 281 19.80 -4.07 19.38
CA ILE A 281 21.17 -4.47 19.70
C ILE A 281 21.33 -4.35 21.21
N PHE A 282 21.75 -5.45 21.82
CA PHE A 282 22.12 -5.52 23.23
C PHE A 282 23.63 -5.39 23.35
N THR A 283 24.06 -4.71 24.40
CA THR A 283 25.46 -4.72 24.86
C THR A 283 25.40 -5.04 26.34
N THR A 284 26.20 -5.99 26.82
CA THR A 284 26.22 -6.37 28.23
C THR A 284 26.37 -5.13 29.12
N GLY A 285 25.48 -4.98 30.11
CA GLY A 285 25.47 -3.83 31.01
C GLY A 285 24.87 -2.54 30.44
N LYS A 286 24.25 -2.55 29.25
CA LYS A 286 23.57 -1.39 28.65
C LYS A 286 22.13 -1.71 28.28
N SER A 287 21.29 -0.68 28.30
CA SER A 287 19.92 -0.78 27.79
C SER A 287 19.91 -1.11 26.29
N PRO A 288 18.89 -1.84 25.81
CA PRO A 288 18.80 -2.24 24.41
C PRO A 288 18.71 -1.03 23.49
N LYS A 289 19.52 -0.99 22.43
CA LYS A 289 19.44 0.05 21.41
C LYS A 289 18.64 -0.44 20.21
N LEU A 290 17.51 0.23 19.94
CA LEU A 290 16.77 0.01 18.70
C LEU A 290 17.56 0.58 17.51
N VAL A 291 17.83 -0.27 16.52
CA VAL A 291 18.52 0.08 15.27
C VAL A 291 17.68 -0.33 14.08
N ARG A 292 17.71 0.47 13.02
CA ARG A 292 17.24 0.05 11.70
C ARG A 292 18.36 -0.78 11.09
N SER A 293 18.14 -2.07 10.88
CA SER A 293 19.12 -2.95 10.24
C SER A 293 18.79 -3.09 8.76
N GLY A 294 19.78 -2.79 7.93
CA GLY A 294 19.87 -3.30 6.57
C GLY A 294 18.97 -2.63 5.52
N THR A 295 19.28 -2.97 4.27
CA THR A 295 18.49 -2.66 3.07
C THR A 295 17.40 -3.70 2.81
N ARG A 296 17.24 -4.72 3.67
CA ARG A 296 16.29 -5.82 3.46
C ARG A 296 15.01 -5.69 4.29
N PRO A 297 13.87 -6.22 3.82
CA PRO A 297 12.69 -6.37 4.64
C PRO A 297 12.90 -7.43 5.72
N VAL A 298 12.10 -7.36 6.78
CA VAL A 298 12.26 -8.25 7.95
C VAL A 298 11.49 -9.56 7.78
N VAL A 299 10.49 -9.58 6.91
CA VAL A 299 9.77 -10.79 6.53
C VAL A 299 10.25 -11.21 5.15
N GLU A 300 10.72 -12.45 5.01
CA GLU A 300 11.00 -13.02 3.69
C GLU A 300 9.69 -13.13 2.90
N ILE A 301 9.61 -12.38 1.81
CA ILE A 301 8.53 -12.46 0.83
C ILE A 301 9.10 -13.09 -0.44
N ALA A 302 8.52 -14.23 -0.85
CA ALA A 302 9.00 -15.00 -2.00
C ALA A 302 9.10 -14.13 -3.27
N ASN A 303 8.11 -13.26 -3.47
CA ASN A 303 8.07 -12.33 -4.59
C ASN A 303 8.28 -10.88 -4.12
N LEU A 304 9.44 -10.59 -3.54
CA LEU A 304 9.81 -9.24 -3.15
C LEU A 304 10.28 -8.41 -4.36
N ILE A 305 9.63 -7.27 -4.54
CA ILE A 305 9.97 -6.24 -5.52
C ILE A 305 10.65 -5.10 -4.76
N ASP A 306 11.97 -5.17 -4.66
CA ASP A 306 12.76 -4.21 -3.89
C ASP A 306 13.18 -3.01 -4.76
N LEU A 307 12.41 -1.93 -4.64
CA LEU A 307 12.64 -0.67 -5.35
C LEU A 307 13.67 0.22 -4.64
N ARG A 308 14.26 -0.25 -3.53
CA ARG A 308 15.33 0.47 -2.81
C ARG A 308 16.72 0.11 -3.31
N VAL A 309 16.83 -0.93 -4.14
CA VAL A 309 18.10 -1.46 -4.62
C VAL A 309 18.86 -0.39 -5.40
N GLN A 310 20.04 -0.04 -4.89
CA GLN A 310 20.99 0.88 -5.52
C GLN A 310 22.21 0.16 -6.10
N SER A 311 22.35 -1.17 -5.93
CA SER A 311 23.57 -1.90 -6.30
C SER A 311 23.88 -1.92 -7.80
N ALA A 312 22.91 -1.56 -8.66
CA ALA A 312 23.12 -1.32 -10.09
C ALA A 312 23.49 0.14 -10.43
N ALA A 313 23.53 1.05 -9.45
CA ALA A 313 23.76 2.46 -9.69
C ALA A 313 25.24 2.75 -9.90
N SER A 314 25.60 3.06 -11.14
CA SER A 314 26.77 3.88 -11.45
C SER A 314 26.32 5.28 -11.86
N SER A 315 27.25 6.18 -12.15
CA SER A 315 26.91 7.47 -12.79
C SER A 315 26.17 7.28 -14.12
N ALA A 316 26.34 6.14 -14.79
CA ALA A 316 25.74 5.84 -16.09
C ALA A 316 24.57 4.85 -16.04
N ALA A 317 24.58 3.88 -15.12
CA ALA A 317 23.59 2.81 -15.07
C ALA A 317 22.44 3.13 -14.11
N TRP A 318 21.19 2.96 -14.56
CA TRP A 318 20.01 3.13 -13.73
C TRP A 318 19.83 1.97 -12.74
N SER A 319 19.52 2.30 -11.49
CA SER A 319 19.02 1.33 -10.51
C SER A 319 17.49 1.42 -10.37
N PRO A 320 16.82 0.39 -9.82
CA PRO A 320 15.39 0.48 -9.49
C PRO A 320 15.06 1.71 -8.64
N TYR A 321 15.93 2.06 -7.70
CA TYR A 321 15.83 3.26 -6.88
C TYR A 321 15.84 4.55 -7.73
N ASP A 322 16.82 4.70 -8.61
CA ASP A 322 16.96 5.89 -9.46
C ASP A 322 15.79 6.01 -10.44
N ALA A 323 15.36 4.89 -11.00
CA ALA A 323 14.28 4.85 -11.98
C ALA A 323 12.91 5.15 -11.34
N LEU A 324 12.68 4.66 -10.11
CA LEU A 324 11.49 5.02 -9.33
C LEU A 324 11.44 6.52 -9.03
N ASP A 325 12.57 7.09 -8.58
CA ASP A 325 12.68 8.54 -8.34
C ASP A 325 12.30 9.33 -9.57
N MET A 326 12.92 8.96 -10.70
CA MET A 326 12.70 9.67 -11.95
C MET A 326 11.22 9.66 -12.34
N LEU A 327 10.57 8.50 -12.26
CA LEU A 327 9.15 8.36 -12.58
C LEU A 327 8.28 9.21 -11.64
N LEU A 328 8.42 9.04 -10.33
CA LEU A 328 7.57 9.68 -9.35
C LEU A 328 7.79 11.20 -9.29
N LEU A 329 9.04 11.66 -9.30
CA LEU A 329 9.36 13.09 -9.33
C LEU A 329 8.76 13.73 -10.58
N CYS A 330 8.96 13.14 -11.76
CA CYS A 330 8.40 13.69 -12.99
C CYS A 330 6.86 13.71 -12.97
N ARG A 331 6.20 12.70 -12.39
CA ARG A 331 4.73 12.67 -12.21
C ARG A 331 4.25 13.85 -11.38
N TYR A 332 4.81 14.04 -10.19
CA TYR A 332 4.39 15.12 -9.28
C TYR A 332 4.76 16.50 -9.82
N LEU A 333 5.92 16.65 -10.48
CA LEU A 333 6.30 17.89 -11.16
C LEU A 333 5.34 18.19 -12.33
N SER A 334 5.06 17.22 -13.20
CA SER A 334 4.13 17.37 -14.33
C SER A 334 2.75 17.81 -13.86
N LEU A 335 2.29 17.24 -12.75
CA LEU A 335 1.04 17.64 -12.10
C LEU A 335 1.11 19.08 -11.58
N GLY A 336 2.17 19.45 -10.86
CA GLY A 336 2.37 20.82 -10.39
C GLY A 336 2.36 21.85 -11.52
N ILE A 337 2.98 21.51 -12.65
CA ILE A 337 3.00 22.34 -13.88
C ILE A 337 1.58 22.52 -14.43
N LYS A 338 0.82 21.43 -14.58
CA LYS A 338 -0.56 21.47 -15.10
C LYS A 338 -1.51 22.24 -14.20
N ALA A 339 -1.33 22.12 -12.90
CA ALA A 339 -2.11 22.84 -11.91
C ALA A 339 -1.69 24.33 -11.77
N GLY A 340 -0.67 24.78 -12.52
CA GLY A 340 -0.15 26.15 -12.44
C GLY A 340 0.54 26.48 -11.10
N LEU A 341 0.99 25.47 -10.36
CA LEU A 341 1.62 25.61 -9.04
C LEU A 341 3.14 25.83 -9.13
N ILE A 342 3.74 25.37 -10.22
CA ILE A 342 5.13 25.56 -10.61
C ILE A 342 5.20 25.77 -12.13
N ALA A 343 6.26 26.37 -12.61
CA ALA A 343 6.59 26.41 -14.02
C ALA A 343 7.50 25.24 -14.41
N LEU A 344 7.56 24.89 -15.71
CA LEU A 344 8.40 23.79 -16.19
C LEU A 344 9.89 24.00 -15.87
N ASN A 345 10.36 25.24 -15.88
CA ASN A 345 11.74 25.61 -15.56
C ASN A 345 12.09 25.51 -14.07
N ASP A 346 11.11 25.29 -13.17
CA ASP A 346 11.39 25.02 -11.75
C ASP A 346 11.94 23.59 -11.56
N ALA A 347 11.62 22.66 -12.47
CA ALA A 347 12.16 21.32 -12.45
C ALA A 347 13.64 21.30 -12.93
N PRO A 348 14.51 20.45 -12.38
CA PRO A 348 15.87 20.27 -12.93
C PRO A 348 15.85 19.70 -14.35
N ALA A 349 16.86 20.05 -15.18
CA ALA A 349 16.87 19.75 -16.62
C ALA A 349 16.54 18.29 -16.99
N PRO A 350 17.12 17.24 -16.35
CA PRO A 350 16.76 15.87 -16.69
C PRO A 350 15.26 15.55 -16.51
N HIS A 351 14.62 16.13 -15.50
CA HIS A 351 13.17 15.96 -15.25
C HIS A 351 12.34 16.76 -16.25
N GLN A 352 12.79 17.97 -16.63
CA GLN A 352 12.14 18.73 -17.70
C GLN A 352 12.13 17.95 -19.00
N ASP A 353 13.27 17.36 -19.37
CA ASP A 353 13.43 16.60 -20.61
C ASP A 353 12.47 15.41 -20.65
N ALA A 354 12.40 14.64 -19.55
CA ALA A 354 11.47 13.51 -19.45
C ALA A 354 10.00 13.93 -19.47
N ILE A 355 9.65 15.05 -18.83
CA ILE A 355 8.28 15.59 -18.88
C ILE A 355 7.92 16.01 -20.32
N LYS A 356 8.83 16.70 -21.02
CA LYS A 356 8.63 17.12 -22.42
C LYS A 356 8.54 15.93 -23.38
N ALA A 357 9.33 14.88 -23.15
CA ALA A 357 9.29 13.65 -23.93
C ALA A 357 7.96 12.89 -23.78
N GLY A 358 7.19 13.19 -22.73
CA GLY A 358 5.95 12.52 -22.39
C GLY A 358 6.20 11.36 -21.44
N LEU A 359 5.59 11.43 -20.26
CA LEU A 359 5.66 10.34 -19.29
C LEU A 359 4.79 9.18 -19.75
N PRO A 360 5.25 7.93 -19.57
CA PRO A 360 4.45 6.76 -19.90
C PRO A 360 3.12 6.80 -19.15
N PRO A 361 1.99 6.31 -19.67
CA PRO A 361 0.76 6.21 -18.89
C PRO A 361 0.92 5.28 -17.67
N ARG A 362 0.10 5.49 -16.64
CA ARG A 362 0.00 4.54 -15.52
C ARG A 362 -0.44 3.16 -16.05
N GLY A 363 0.19 2.09 -15.59
CA GLY A 363 -0.06 0.74 -16.07
C GLY A 363 0.78 0.28 -17.27
N THR A 364 1.64 1.15 -17.84
CA THR A 364 2.54 0.75 -18.95
C THR A 364 3.98 0.51 -18.50
N VAL A 365 4.31 0.81 -17.25
CA VAL A 365 5.63 0.56 -16.66
C VAL A 365 5.49 -0.41 -15.49
N SER A 366 6.11 -1.58 -15.57
CA SER A 366 6.13 -2.54 -14.46
C SER A 366 7.23 -2.21 -13.47
N ALA A 367 7.02 -2.51 -12.19
CA ALA A 367 7.98 -2.25 -11.12
C ALA A 367 9.32 -2.98 -11.38
N SER A 368 9.27 -4.19 -11.94
CA SER A 368 10.45 -4.94 -12.36
C SER A 368 10.10 -6.01 -13.40
N ALA A 369 11.11 -6.68 -13.96
CA ALA A 369 10.90 -7.90 -14.74
C ALA A 369 10.33 -9.04 -13.87
N ALA A 370 10.67 -9.09 -12.58
CA ALA A 370 10.17 -10.09 -11.64
C ALA A 370 8.67 -9.90 -11.35
N SER A 371 8.20 -8.66 -11.17
CA SER A 371 6.78 -8.38 -10.98
C SER A 371 5.95 -8.80 -12.20
N LYS A 372 6.48 -8.57 -13.41
CA LYS A 372 5.85 -8.98 -14.67
C LYS A 372 5.59 -10.48 -14.75
N ALA A 373 6.48 -11.32 -14.21
CA ALA A 373 6.34 -12.78 -14.25
C ALA A 373 5.19 -13.32 -13.38
N ILE A 374 4.76 -12.54 -12.38
CA ILE A 374 3.71 -12.91 -11.42
C ILE A 374 2.44 -12.07 -11.57
N THR A 375 2.46 -11.10 -12.48
CA THR A 375 1.34 -10.21 -12.78
C THR A 375 0.37 -10.90 -13.73
N ALA A 376 -0.90 -11.00 -13.35
CA ALA A 376 -1.96 -11.35 -14.27
C ALA A 376 -2.58 -10.05 -14.78
N VAL A 377 -2.01 -9.46 -15.85
CA VAL A 377 -2.54 -8.22 -16.46
C VAL A 377 -3.95 -8.49 -16.98
N PRO A 378 -5.01 -7.88 -16.42
CA PRO A 378 -6.36 -8.07 -16.93
C PRO A 378 -6.48 -7.58 -18.37
N LYS A 379 -7.36 -8.23 -19.14
CA LYS A 379 -7.68 -7.84 -20.53
C LYS A 379 -8.25 -6.41 -20.53
N GLY A 380 -7.44 -5.43 -20.93
CA GLY A 380 -7.81 -4.01 -20.89
C GLY A 380 -6.74 -3.10 -20.28
N LEU A 381 -5.79 -3.67 -19.55
CA LEU A 381 -4.54 -3.00 -19.19
C LEU A 381 -3.46 -3.24 -20.27
N PRO A 382 -2.45 -2.36 -20.39
CA PRO A 382 -1.39 -2.49 -21.39
C PRO A 382 -0.71 -3.86 -21.34
N SER A 383 -0.76 -4.59 -22.46
CA SER A 383 -0.34 -5.99 -22.55
C SER A 383 1.19 -6.19 -22.57
N ALA A 384 1.96 -5.12 -22.71
CA ALA A 384 3.42 -5.16 -22.80
C ALA A 384 4.05 -4.03 -21.98
N PRO A 385 3.96 -4.07 -20.63
CA PRO A 385 4.67 -3.11 -19.82
C PRO A 385 6.18 -3.28 -20.03
N VAL A 386 6.86 -2.15 -20.17
CA VAL A 386 8.31 -2.04 -20.06
C VAL A 386 8.66 -2.00 -18.56
N ASP A 387 9.71 -2.68 -18.11
CA ASP A 387 10.09 -2.57 -16.70
C ASP A 387 10.71 -1.20 -16.42
N LEU A 388 10.63 -0.77 -15.16
CA LEU A 388 11.03 0.55 -14.69
C LEU A 388 12.46 0.94 -15.09
N VAL A 389 13.41 0.00 -15.02
CA VAL A 389 14.81 0.25 -15.37
C VAL A 389 14.96 0.37 -16.89
N THR A 390 14.31 -0.50 -17.66
CA THR A 390 14.30 -0.40 -19.13
C THR A 390 13.68 0.91 -19.61
N TRP A 391 12.59 1.37 -18.99
CA TRP A 391 12.01 2.69 -19.29
C TRP A 391 13.01 3.82 -19.02
N ALA A 392 13.64 3.80 -17.83
CA ALA A 392 14.59 4.84 -17.45
C ALA A 392 15.85 4.86 -18.34
N ASN A 393 16.31 3.70 -18.80
CA ASN A 393 17.40 3.58 -19.78
C ASN A 393 17.07 4.24 -21.13
N GLY A 394 15.79 4.44 -21.46
CA GLY A 394 15.35 5.16 -22.65
C GLY A 394 15.37 6.69 -22.53
N LEU A 395 15.63 7.22 -21.33
CA LEU A 395 15.70 8.66 -21.09
C LEU A 395 17.06 9.23 -21.50
N THR A 396 17.06 10.46 -22.01
CA THR A 396 18.27 11.14 -22.50
C THR A 396 19.31 11.36 -21.40
N ASN A 397 18.86 11.74 -20.20
CA ASN A 397 19.73 12.17 -19.10
C ASN A 397 19.33 11.48 -17.79
N LYS A 398 20.30 10.87 -17.10
CA LYS A 398 20.15 10.41 -15.72
C LYS A 398 20.42 11.57 -14.75
N PRO A 399 19.52 11.89 -13.81
CA PRO A 399 19.75 12.97 -12.87
C PRO A 399 20.84 12.61 -11.85
N SER A 400 21.72 13.56 -11.56
CA SER A 400 22.66 13.50 -10.45
C SER A 400 21.95 13.50 -9.09
N GLY A 401 22.66 13.16 -8.02
CA GLY A 401 22.11 13.28 -6.66
C GLY A 401 21.65 14.71 -6.31
N LYS A 402 22.38 15.73 -6.78
CA LYS A 402 22.02 17.14 -6.58
C LYS A 402 20.72 17.51 -7.30
N GLU A 403 20.56 17.06 -8.54
CA GLU A 403 19.35 17.33 -9.33
C GLU A 403 18.13 16.60 -8.76
N ARG A 404 18.28 15.35 -8.31
CA ARG A 404 17.18 14.66 -7.61
C ARG A 404 16.75 15.38 -6.34
N ASN A 405 17.71 15.80 -5.51
CA ASN A 405 17.40 16.55 -4.30
C ASN A 405 16.72 17.90 -4.61
N ALA A 406 17.13 18.58 -5.68
CA ALA A 406 16.49 19.80 -6.13
C ALA A 406 15.04 19.56 -6.58
N ALA A 407 14.77 18.51 -7.36
CA ALA A 407 13.41 18.13 -7.75
C ALA A 407 12.52 17.79 -6.53
N ALA A 408 13.04 16.99 -5.60
CA ALA A 408 12.34 16.66 -4.36
C ALA A 408 12.05 17.90 -3.49
N LEU A 409 12.98 18.87 -3.48
CA LEU A 409 12.81 20.14 -2.79
C LEU A 409 11.65 20.97 -3.39
N VAL A 410 11.52 20.99 -4.72
CA VAL A 410 10.38 21.65 -5.40
C VAL A 410 9.06 20.99 -4.99
N LEU A 411 9.00 19.65 -5.02
CA LEU A 411 7.83 18.90 -4.55
C LEU A 411 7.43 19.30 -3.13
N ARG A 412 8.40 19.39 -2.22
CA ARG A 412 8.18 19.78 -0.82
C ARG A 412 7.71 21.22 -0.69
N GLN A 413 8.41 22.16 -1.31
CA GLN A 413 8.12 23.60 -1.23
C GLN A 413 6.72 23.94 -1.75
N HIS A 414 6.27 23.22 -2.78
CA HIS A 414 4.97 23.42 -3.40
C HIS A 414 3.92 22.38 -2.96
N GLN A 415 4.24 21.52 -1.99
CA GLN A 415 3.37 20.46 -1.44
C GLN A 415 2.69 19.64 -2.55
N LEU A 416 3.49 19.09 -3.47
CA LEU A 416 2.98 18.39 -4.67
C LEU A 416 2.66 16.90 -4.41
N VAL A 417 3.07 16.34 -3.27
CA VAL A 417 3.00 14.91 -2.92
C VAL A 417 1.67 14.56 -2.23
N LEU A 418 0.53 14.96 -2.82
CA LEU A 418 -0.84 14.77 -2.30
C LEU A 418 -1.33 15.85 -1.31
N PRO A 419 -2.61 16.29 -1.42
CA PRO A 419 -3.22 17.19 -0.44
C PRO A 419 -3.26 16.56 0.95
N ASN A 420 -2.93 17.33 1.99
CA ASN A 420 -2.90 16.91 3.40
C ASN A 420 -1.85 15.83 3.76
N TRP A 421 -0.94 15.48 2.85
CA TRP A 421 0.24 14.70 3.20
C TRP A 421 1.28 15.65 3.80
N THR A 422 1.35 15.70 5.13
CA THR A 422 2.21 16.62 5.88
C THR A 422 3.41 15.95 6.53
N TYR A 423 3.64 14.66 6.28
CA TYR A 423 4.74 13.96 6.90
C TYR A 423 6.10 14.50 6.43
N GLY A 424 7.00 14.61 7.41
CA GLY A 424 8.43 14.79 7.24
C GLY A 424 8.86 15.95 6.35
N LEU A 425 8.82 17.19 6.85
CA LEU A 425 9.57 18.29 6.23
C LEU A 425 11.06 17.93 6.02
N ASP A 426 11.57 16.94 6.75
CA ASP A 426 12.95 16.48 6.74
C ASP A 426 13.24 15.26 5.83
N ASP A 427 12.23 14.56 5.29
CA ASP A 427 12.43 13.38 4.43
C ASP A 427 12.09 13.68 2.96
N LEU A 428 13.13 13.95 2.17
CA LEU A 428 12.98 14.19 0.73
C LEU A 428 12.61 12.94 -0.07
N THR A 429 12.51 11.75 0.54
CA THR A 429 12.21 10.48 -0.17
C THR A 429 10.80 9.96 0.06
N GLU A 430 10.03 10.63 0.91
CA GLU A 430 8.70 10.15 1.31
C GLU A 430 7.70 10.08 0.15
N TYR A 431 7.89 10.85 -0.92
CA TYR A 431 7.08 10.74 -2.14
C TYR A 431 7.07 9.33 -2.74
N ARG A 432 8.10 8.51 -2.46
CA ARG A 432 8.12 7.09 -2.86
C ARG A 432 7.07 6.28 -2.13
N HIS A 433 6.90 6.56 -0.83
CA HIS A 433 5.87 5.95 -0.02
C HIS A 433 4.52 6.18 -0.70
N ALA A 434 4.15 7.45 -0.90
CA ALA A 434 2.89 7.87 -1.52
C ALA A 434 2.70 7.34 -2.96
N GLY A 435 3.78 7.25 -3.73
CA GLY A 435 3.73 6.93 -5.15
C GLY A 435 3.63 5.45 -5.47
N VAL A 436 4.16 4.54 -4.63
CA VAL A 436 4.34 3.13 -4.99
C VAL A 436 3.01 2.41 -5.27
N LEU A 437 2.01 2.61 -4.43
CA LEU A 437 0.69 1.98 -4.58
C LEU A 437 -0.02 2.53 -5.83
N SER A 438 0.05 3.84 -6.03
CA SER A 438 -0.53 4.52 -7.19
C SER A 438 0.11 4.05 -8.51
N GLU A 439 1.42 3.79 -8.51
CA GLU A 439 2.15 3.43 -9.74
C GLU A 439 2.07 1.94 -10.06
N PHE A 440 2.11 1.06 -9.05
CA PHE A 440 2.24 -0.39 -9.28
C PHE A 440 1.08 -1.22 -8.74
N GLY A 441 0.09 -0.62 -8.07
CA GLY A 441 -1.08 -1.34 -7.56
C GLY A 441 -1.83 -2.13 -8.63
N TRP A 442 -1.81 -1.67 -9.89
CA TRP A 442 -2.42 -2.35 -11.02
C TRP A 442 -1.85 -3.75 -11.31
N GLU A 443 -0.60 -4.02 -10.90
CA GLU A 443 0.06 -5.29 -11.18
C GLU A 443 -0.61 -6.46 -10.44
N LEU A 444 -0.93 -6.25 -9.15
CA LEU A 444 -1.31 -7.36 -8.28
C LEU A 444 -2.62 -7.16 -7.52
N LEU A 445 -3.26 -5.99 -7.60
CA LEU A 445 -4.54 -5.73 -6.91
C LEU A 445 -5.79 -6.19 -7.68
N PRO A 446 -5.91 -6.07 -9.02
CA PRO A 446 -7.11 -6.55 -9.72
C PRO A 446 -7.24 -8.08 -9.65
N PRO A 447 -8.37 -8.66 -9.21
CA PRO A 447 -8.48 -10.08 -8.84
C PRO A 447 -8.47 -11.10 -10.00
#